data_AF-G3DQE2-F1
#
_entry.id   AF-G3DQE2-F1
#
_cell.length_a   1.000
_cell.length_b   1.000
_cell.length_c   1.000
_cell.angle_alpha   90.00
_cell.angle_beta   90.00
_cell.angle_gamma   90.00
#
_symmetry.space_group_name_H-M   'P 1'
#
loop_
_entity.id
_entity.type
_entity.pdbx_description
1 polymer ?
#
loop_
_entity_poly.entity_id
_entity_poly.type
_entity_poly.pdbx_seq_one_letter_code
_entity_poly.pdbx_strand_id
1 'polypeptide(L)'
;GYCFKQEQGSPGSYCEPSEDWPCAPGKKYYGRGPIQLSYNYNYGPAGRAIGVDLLNNPDLVATDPTVSFKTALWFWMTTQSNKPSCHDVITGRWTPTARDSAAGRVPGYGVITNIING
;
A
#
# COMPACT_ATOMS: atom_id res chain seq x y z
N GLY A 1 11.46 -12.04 9.49
CA GLY A 1 10.62 -10.91 9.01
C GLY A 1 10.15 -10.09 10.20
N TYR A 2 9.43 -8.99 9.97
CA TYR A 2 8.76 -8.19 11.02
C TYR A 2 9.68 -7.52 12.09
N CYS A 3 10.98 -7.34 11.82
CA CYS A 3 11.89 -6.67 12.75
C CYS A 3 11.61 -5.17 12.88
N PHE A 4 11.19 -4.54 11.77
CA PHE A 4 10.92 -3.11 11.69
C PHE A 4 9.44 -2.84 11.42
N LYS A 5 8.91 -1.80 12.06
CA LYS A 5 7.53 -1.34 11.89
C LYS A 5 7.39 -0.03 11.10
N GLN A 6 8.52 0.59 10.78
CA GLN A 6 8.61 1.82 10.00
C GLN A 6 9.92 1.87 9.23
N GLU A 7 9.94 2.67 8.17
CA GLU A 7 11.10 2.93 7.32
C GLU A 7 12.27 3.45 8.17
N GLN A 8 13.48 2.99 7.84
CA GLN A 8 14.70 3.30 8.58
C GLN A 8 15.46 4.48 7.95
N GLY A 9 16.29 5.15 8.75
CA GLY A 9 17.09 6.29 8.30
C GLY A 9 16.33 7.62 8.36
N SER A 10 16.49 8.44 7.32
CA SER A 10 15.92 9.79 7.24
C SER A 10 14.92 9.89 6.08
N PRO A 11 13.76 9.22 6.18
CA PRO A 11 12.78 9.19 5.09
C PRO A 11 12.23 10.58 4.78
N GLY A 12 11.90 10.77 3.50
CA GLY A 12 11.19 11.97 3.01
C GLY A 12 9.78 12.11 3.60
N SER A 13 9.05 13.13 3.16
CA SER A 13 7.65 13.31 3.57
C SER A 13 6.72 12.30 2.90
N TYR A 14 7.07 11.79 1.72
CA TYR A 14 6.20 10.97 0.86
C TYR A 14 4.83 11.65 0.67
N CYS A 15 4.85 12.97 0.52
CA CYS A 15 3.67 13.78 0.26
C CYS A 15 3.66 14.17 -1.21
N GLU A 16 2.68 13.66 -1.95
CA GLU A 16 2.41 14.06 -3.32
C GLU A 16 1.20 15.01 -3.36
N PRO A 17 1.20 16.06 -4.21
CA PRO A 17 0.03 16.88 -4.44
C PRO A 17 -1.19 16.03 -4.83
N SER A 18 -2.29 16.17 -4.10
CA SER A 18 -3.53 15.44 -4.35
C SER A 18 -4.72 16.25 -3.82
N GLU A 19 -5.75 16.39 -4.65
CA GLU A 19 -7.02 17.01 -4.24
C GLU A 19 -7.84 16.07 -3.35
N ASP A 20 -7.82 14.76 -3.65
CA ASP A 20 -8.55 13.74 -2.90
C ASP A 20 -7.90 13.41 -1.55
N TRP A 21 -6.57 13.44 -1.50
CA TRP A 21 -5.77 13.02 -0.34
C TRP A 21 -4.72 14.08 0.03
N PRO A 22 -5.14 15.31 0.37
CA PRO A 22 -4.20 16.38 0.68
C PRO A 22 -3.35 16.02 1.89
N CYS A 23 -2.06 16.34 1.83
CA CYS A 23 -1.16 16.07 2.93
C CYS A 23 -1.51 16.91 4.16
N ALA A 24 -1.67 16.26 5.30
CA ALA A 24 -1.90 16.94 6.56
C ALA A 24 -0.64 17.70 6.99
N PRO A 25 -0.75 18.97 7.44
CA PRO A 25 0.39 19.76 7.88
C PRO A 25 1.22 19.05 8.97
N GLY A 26 2.54 19.02 8.77
CA GLY A 26 3.48 18.39 9.72
C GLY A 26 3.47 16.86 9.73
N LYS A 27 2.66 16.20 8.89
CA LYS A 27 2.62 14.75 8.79
C LYS A 27 3.52 14.22 7.67
N LYS A 28 3.97 12.98 7.83
CA LYS A 28 4.81 12.26 6.87
C LYS A 28 4.23 10.87 6.62
N TYR A 29 4.28 10.43 5.37
CA TYR A 29 3.68 9.20 4.88
C TYR A 29 4.74 8.19 4.44
N TYR A 30 5.88 8.13 5.13
CA TYR A 30 6.91 7.12 4.92
C TYR A 30 6.42 5.70 5.27
N GLY A 31 7.20 4.69 4.90
CA GLY A 31 6.84 3.29 5.10
C GLY A 31 6.48 2.95 6.54
N ARG A 32 5.29 2.42 6.78
CA ARG A 32 4.89 1.87 8.09
C ARG A 32 4.17 0.53 7.95
N GLY A 33 4.26 -0.28 9.00
CA GLY A 33 3.60 -1.57 9.10
C GLY A 33 4.18 -2.66 8.19
N PRO A 34 3.50 -3.82 8.10
CA PRO A 34 4.03 -5.02 7.43
C PRO A 34 4.27 -4.85 5.93
N ILE A 35 3.47 -4.02 5.25
CA ILE A 35 3.60 -3.76 3.82
C ILE A 35 4.42 -2.49 3.53
N GLN A 36 4.95 -1.82 4.56
CA GLN A 36 5.59 -0.51 4.45
C GLN A 36 4.74 0.49 3.66
N LEU A 37 3.47 0.65 4.08
CA LEU A 37 2.52 1.57 3.46
C LEU A 37 3.16 2.96 3.37
N SER A 38 3.21 3.52 2.15
CA SER A 38 3.89 4.77 1.85
C SER A 38 3.00 5.66 0.98
N TYR A 39 3.20 6.97 1.06
CA TYR A 39 2.47 8.04 0.35
C TYR A 39 1.05 8.35 0.83
N ASN A 40 0.69 9.64 0.85
CA ASN A 40 -0.64 10.15 1.21
C ASN A 40 -1.76 9.51 0.40
N TYR A 41 -1.55 9.28 -0.90
CA TYR A 41 -2.53 8.62 -1.77
C TYR A 41 -2.75 7.13 -1.45
N ASN A 42 -1.97 6.53 -0.56
CA ASN A 42 -2.24 5.20 0.00
C ASN A 42 -2.79 5.29 1.44
N TYR A 43 -2.24 6.16 2.28
CA TYR A 43 -2.74 6.35 3.66
C TYR A 43 -4.21 6.81 3.68
N GLY A 44 -4.58 7.73 2.79
CA GLY A 44 -5.94 8.21 2.63
C GLY A 44 -6.97 7.10 2.37
N PRO A 45 -6.88 6.37 1.23
CA PRO A 45 -7.85 5.32 0.92
C PRO A 45 -7.76 4.13 1.86
N ALA A 46 -6.57 3.77 2.37
CA ALA A 46 -6.44 2.73 3.39
C ALA A 46 -7.21 3.10 4.65
N GLY A 47 -7.01 4.33 5.13
CA GLY A 47 -7.71 4.86 6.30
C GLY A 47 -9.22 4.85 6.12
N ARG A 48 -9.70 5.35 4.98
CA ARG A 48 -11.13 5.31 4.62
C ARG A 48 -11.69 3.88 4.64
N ALA A 49 -10.99 2.92 4.04
CA ALA A 49 -11.45 1.54 3.95
C ALA A 49 -11.53 0.84 5.32
N ILE A 50 -10.66 1.19 6.26
CA ILE A 50 -10.61 0.55 7.58
C ILE A 50 -11.30 1.36 8.69
N GLY A 51 -11.89 2.52 8.35
CA GLY A 51 -12.60 3.41 9.26
C GLY A 51 -11.68 4.19 10.22
N VAL A 52 -10.46 4.51 9.81
CA VAL A 52 -9.45 5.22 10.61
C VAL A 52 -8.89 6.40 9.83
N ASP A 53 -8.81 7.59 10.43
CA ASP A 53 -8.24 8.76 9.77
C ASP A 53 -6.69 8.72 9.74
N LEU A 54 -6.17 7.92 8.81
CA LEU A 54 -4.74 7.74 8.59
C LEU A 54 -4.08 8.90 7.82
N LEU A 55 -4.87 9.77 7.18
CA LEU A 55 -4.33 10.92 6.47
C LEU A 55 -3.85 11.97 7.49
N ASN A 56 -4.62 12.22 8.55
CA ASN A 56 -4.21 13.10 9.65
C ASN A 56 -3.41 12.37 10.75
N ASN A 57 -3.56 11.05 10.87
CA ASN A 57 -2.88 10.25 11.90
C ASN A 57 -2.09 9.07 11.33
N PRO A 58 -1.11 9.30 10.43
CA PRO A 58 -0.37 8.20 9.78
C PRO A 58 0.45 7.36 10.75
N ASP A 59 0.84 7.91 11.90
CA ASP A 59 1.61 7.20 12.92
C ASP A 59 0.85 6.01 13.53
N LEU A 60 -0.49 5.98 13.44
CA LEU A 60 -1.31 4.85 13.88
C LEU A 60 -0.90 3.53 13.21
N VAL A 61 -0.38 3.57 11.98
CA VAL A 61 0.12 2.38 11.28
C VAL A 61 1.35 1.78 11.97
N ALA A 62 2.09 2.55 12.77
CA ALA A 62 3.26 2.10 13.53
C ALA A 62 3.03 2.01 15.05
N THR A 63 1.91 2.50 15.57
CA THR A 63 1.60 2.50 17.01
C THR A 63 0.42 1.61 17.40
N ASP A 64 -0.52 1.34 16.49
CA ASP A 64 -1.61 0.38 16.69
C ASP A 64 -1.37 -0.87 15.81
N PRO A 65 -1.10 -2.04 16.41
CA PRO A 65 -0.82 -3.26 15.66
C PRO A 65 -2.01 -3.75 14.83
N THR A 66 -3.25 -3.52 15.28
CA THR A 66 -4.45 -3.90 14.52
C THR A 66 -4.59 -3.04 13.28
N VAL A 67 -4.40 -1.73 13.42
CA VAL A 67 -4.36 -0.80 12.27
C VAL A 67 -3.23 -1.17 11.32
N SER A 68 -2.05 -1.49 11.86
CA SER A 68 -0.87 -1.90 11.10
C SER A 68 -1.14 -3.12 10.19
N PHE A 69 -1.74 -4.17 10.73
CA PHE A 69 -2.09 -5.34 9.92
C PHE A 69 -3.27 -5.08 8.99
N LYS A 70 -4.25 -4.28 9.40
CA LYS A 70 -5.38 -3.89 8.54
C LYS A 70 -4.91 -3.15 7.29
N THR A 71 -3.92 -2.25 7.39
CA THR A 71 -3.40 -1.57 6.19
C THR A 71 -2.64 -2.49 5.26
N ALA A 72 -1.89 -3.47 5.80
CA ALA A 72 -1.23 -4.49 4.98
C ALA A 72 -2.24 -5.36 4.23
N LEU A 73 -3.30 -5.81 4.92
CA LEU A 73 -4.39 -6.57 4.31
C LEU A 73 -5.16 -5.73 3.29
N TRP A 74 -5.45 -4.46 3.60
CA TRP A 74 -6.08 -3.54 2.66
C TRP A 74 -5.28 -3.46 1.36
N PHE A 75 -3.96 -3.24 1.43
CA PHE A 75 -3.11 -3.18 0.23
C PHE A 75 -3.18 -4.50 -0.55
N TRP A 76 -3.09 -5.63 0.16
CA TRP A 76 -3.13 -6.97 -0.44
C TRP A 76 -4.44 -7.27 -1.19
N MET A 77 -5.56 -6.77 -0.67
CA MET A 77 -6.91 -7.03 -1.18
C MET A 77 -7.40 -5.99 -2.20
N THR A 78 -6.71 -4.86 -2.35
CA THR A 78 -7.21 -3.72 -3.13
C THR A 78 -6.51 -3.63 -4.49
N THR A 79 -7.31 -3.73 -5.56
CA THR A 79 -6.87 -3.41 -6.92
C THR A 79 -6.59 -1.92 -7.04
N GLN A 80 -5.46 -1.54 -7.64
CA GLN A 80 -5.05 -0.15 -7.78
C GLN A 80 -4.74 0.17 -9.24
N SER A 81 -5.61 0.96 -9.88
CA SER A 81 -5.46 1.33 -11.30
C SER A 81 -5.27 0.10 -12.19
N ASN A 82 -4.15 0.00 -12.89
CA ASN A 82 -3.79 -1.12 -13.77
C ASN A 82 -3.13 -2.30 -13.05
N LYS A 83 -2.96 -2.25 -11.72
CA LYS A 83 -2.42 -3.35 -10.91
C LYS A 83 -3.57 -4.14 -10.28
N PRO A 84 -3.70 -5.47 -10.54
CA PRO A 84 -4.68 -6.29 -9.84
C PRO A 84 -4.33 -6.39 -8.35
N SER A 85 -5.28 -6.82 -7.53
CA SER A 85 -4.96 -7.14 -6.13
C SER A 85 -4.02 -8.34 -6.04
N CYS A 86 -3.11 -8.34 -5.06
CA CYS A 86 -2.27 -9.51 -4.77
C CYS A 86 -3.13 -10.74 -4.46
N HIS A 87 -4.28 -10.52 -3.83
CA HIS A 87 -5.28 -11.55 -3.56
C HIS A 87 -5.81 -12.22 -4.83
N ASP A 88 -6.25 -11.45 -5.83
CA ASP A 88 -6.78 -12.03 -7.07
C ASP A 88 -5.70 -12.79 -7.85
N VAL A 89 -4.45 -12.33 -7.80
CA VAL A 89 -3.33 -13.07 -8.39
C VAL A 89 -3.15 -14.43 -7.73
N ILE A 90 -3.00 -14.48 -6.40
CA ILE A 90 -2.65 -15.72 -5.71
C ILE A 90 -3.81 -16.72 -5.65
N THR A 91 -5.04 -16.24 -5.74
CA THR A 91 -6.25 -17.09 -5.79
C THR A 91 -6.63 -17.51 -7.20
N GLY A 92 -5.86 -17.14 -8.23
CA GLY A 92 -6.13 -17.50 -9.62
C GLY A 92 -7.32 -16.77 -10.24
N ARG A 93 -7.77 -15.66 -9.63
CA ARG A 93 -8.89 -14.85 -10.10
C ARG A 93 -8.46 -13.76 -11.09
N TRP A 94 -7.18 -13.38 -11.09
CA TRP A 94 -6.63 -12.47 -12.08
C TRP A 94 -6.27 -13.20 -13.38
N THR A 95 -6.85 -12.75 -14.49
CA THR A 95 -6.47 -13.15 -15.84
C THR A 95 -5.64 -12.02 -16.48
N PRO A 96 -4.38 -12.28 -16.90
CA PRO A 96 -3.55 -11.27 -17.55
C PRO A 96 -4.19 -10.72 -18.81
N THR A 97 -4.11 -9.41 -19.02
CA THR A 97 -4.46 -8.81 -20.32
C THR A 97 -3.39 -9.12 -21.36
N ALA A 98 -3.67 -8.88 -22.65
CA ALA A 98 -2.65 -8.99 -23.70
C ALA A 98 -1.40 -8.12 -23.42
N ARG A 99 -1.60 -6.94 -22.79
CA ARG A 99 -0.49 -6.05 -22.38
C ARG A 99 0.32 -6.63 -21.23
N ASP A 100 -0.32 -7.37 -20.32
CA ASP A 100 0.37 -8.06 -19.22
C ASP A 100 1.20 -9.21 -19.76
N SER A 101 0.62 -10.04 -20.62
CA SER A 101 1.34 -11.15 -21.26
C SER A 101 2.52 -10.65 -22.10
N ALA A 102 2.34 -9.59 -22.89
CA ALA A 102 3.42 -8.99 -23.68
C ALA A 102 4.55 -8.41 -22.81
N ALA A 103 4.24 -7.98 -21.58
CA ALA A 103 5.22 -7.49 -20.61
C ALA A 103 5.77 -8.58 -19.67
N GLY A 104 5.47 -9.86 -19.94
CA GLY A 104 5.95 -10.99 -19.13
C GLY A 104 5.29 -11.08 -17.75
N ARG A 105 4.20 -10.36 -17.49
CA ARG A 105 3.44 -10.46 -16.23
C ARG A 105 2.50 -11.67 -16.29
N VAL A 106 2.94 -12.76 -15.68
CA VAL A 106 2.18 -14.01 -15.56
C VAL A 106 1.71 -14.24 -14.11
N PRO A 107 0.61 -14.98 -13.88
CA PRO A 107 0.12 -15.24 -12.52
C PRO A 107 1.17 -15.97 -11.68
N GLY A 108 1.39 -15.49 -10.45
CA GLY A 108 2.33 -16.07 -9.51
C GLY A 108 2.98 -15.05 -8.59
N TYR A 109 3.88 -15.51 -7.73
CA TYR A 109 4.54 -14.64 -6.75
C TYR A 109 5.37 -13.51 -7.40
N GLY A 110 5.89 -13.73 -8.60
CA GLY A 110 6.65 -12.72 -9.34
C GLY A 110 5.83 -11.46 -9.66
N VAL A 111 4.58 -11.60 -10.11
CA VAL A 111 3.72 -10.43 -10.37
C VAL A 111 3.23 -9.78 -9.07
N ILE A 112 3.12 -10.53 -7.96
CA ILE A 112 2.86 -9.96 -6.63
C ILE A 112 4.00 -9.03 -6.21
N THR A 113 5.25 -9.45 -6.39
CA THR A 113 6.42 -8.57 -6.18
C THR A 113 6.35 -7.33 -7.07
N ASN A 114 5.92 -7.47 -8.32
CA ASN A 114 5.76 -6.35 -9.25
C ASN A 114 4.67 -5.36 -8.81
N ILE A 115 3.54 -5.87 -8.29
CA ILE A 115 2.47 -5.04 -7.74
C ILE A 115 2.99 -4.18 -6.58
N ILE A 116 3.73 -4.80 -5.66
CA ILE A 116 4.25 -4.16 -4.45
C ILE A 116 5.33 -3.12 -4.79
N ASN A 117 6.33 -3.46 -5.61
CA ASN A 117 7.48 -2.59 -5.86
C ASN A 117 8.26 -2.89 -7.16
N GLY A 118 7.56 -3.26 -8.24
CA GLY A 118 8.19 -3.45 -9.56
C GLY A 118 7.95 -2.33 -10.55
#